data_AF-A0AA36KBQ6-F1
#
_entry.id   AF-A0AA36KBQ6-F1
#
_cell.length_a   1.000
_cell.length_b   1.000
_cell.length_c   1.000
_cell.angle_alpha   90.00
_cell.angle_beta   90.00
_cell.angle_gamma   90.00
#
_symmetry.space_group_name_H-M   'P 1'
#
loop_
_entity.id
_entity.type
_entity.pdbx_description
1 polymer ?
#
loop_
_entity_poly.entity_id
_entity_poly.type
_entity_poly.pdbx_seq_one_letter_code
_entity_poly.pdbx_strand_id
1 'polypeptide(L)'
;MPLTLSSSTPQVQKSSIEINCQDLQNPAYQQAILNTINQIRQQSRQCGPQYFSATTPLSWNNNLYKGALSHSEDMATHNFLGHVGSTGLDLKSRLKLYNSLGKANGENVASGQKTLNEVMSKWLSSPLHCSNLMNPKFTTYAIACASDKTGKQKSYWTQQFGTR
;
A
#
# COMPACT_ATOMS: atom_id res chain seq x y z
N MET A 1 -17.04 0.09 -44.81
CA MET A 1 -16.89 -0.66 -43.55
C MET A 1 -15.86 0.06 -42.70
N PRO A 2 -16.22 0.76 -41.61
CA PRO A 2 -15.25 1.30 -40.68
C PRO A 2 -14.98 0.27 -39.57
N LEU A 3 -13.72 -0.13 -39.41
CA LEU A 3 -13.22 -0.85 -38.25
C LEU A 3 -13.16 0.13 -37.07
N THR A 4 -14.03 -0.05 -36.08
CA THR A 4 -13.94 0.65 -34.80
C THR A 4 -12.91 -0.08 -33.92
N LEU A 5 -11.74 0.53 -33.75
CA LEU A 5 -10.80 0.18 -32.69
C LEU A 5 -11.44 0.52 -31.35
N SER A 6 -11.93 -0.49 -30.64
CA SER A 6 -12.38 -0.37 -29.25
C SER A 6 -11.14 -0.17 -28.37
N SER A 7 -10.93 1.06 -27.92
CA SER A 7 -9.99 1.39 -26.86
C SER A 7 -10.54 0.87 -25.53
N SER A 8 -10.20 -0.36 -25.16
CA SER A 8 -10.53 -0.90 -23.86
C SER A 8 -9.74 -0.15 -22.78
N THR A 9 -10.44 0.73 -22.07
CA THR A 9 -9.97 1.24 -20.78
C THR A 9 -9.65 0.04 -19.87
N PRO A 10 -8.56 0.01 -19.10
CA PRO A 10 -8.29 -1.10 -18.19
C PRO A 10 -9.37 -1.14 -17.11
N GLN A 11 -10.42 -1.94 -17.31
CA GLN A 11 -11.44 -2.16 -16.29
C GLN A 11 -10.88 -3.08 -15.21
N VAL A 12 -11.20 -2.75 -13.96
CA VAL A 12 -10.99 -3.62 -12.80
C VAL A 12 -11.90 -4.84 -12.98
N GLN A 13 -11.35 -5.97 -13.40
CA GLN A 13 -12.11 -7.22 -13.58
C GLN A 13 -12.17 -8.05 -12.29
N LYS A 14 -11.26 -7.77 -11.34
CA LYS A 14 -11.09 -8.51 -10.10
C LYS A 14 -11.60 -7.71 -8.90
N SER A 15 -12.29 -8.37 -7.97
CA SER A 15 -12.73 -7.72 -6.73
C SER A 15 -11.53 -7.24 -5.91
N SER A 16 -11.66 -6.11 -5.20
CA SER A 16 -10.54 -5.55 -4.43
C SER A 16 -10.00 -6.52 -3.40
N ILE A 17 -10.86 -7.39 -2.85
CA ILE A 17 -10.48 -8.41 -1.87
C ILE A 17 -9.51 -9.47 -2.41
N GLU A 18 -9.48 -9.67 -3.74
CA GLU A 18 -8.66 -10.70 -4.37
C GLU A 18 -7.39 -10.13 -5.00
N ILE A 19 -7.24 -8.80 -5.07
CA ILE A 19 -6.06 -8.13 -5.65
C ILE A 19 -4.78 -8.68 -5.02
N ASN A 20 -3.83 -9.08 -5.85
CA ASN A 20 -2.54 -9.61 -5.42
C ASN A 20 -1.37 -8.76 -6.00
N CYS A 21 -0.14 -9.24 -5.82
CA CYS A 21 1.05 -8.49 -6.20
C CYS A 21 1.21 -8.33 -7.72
N GLN A 22 0.71 -9.28 -8.53
CA GLN A 22 0.73 -9.18 -9.99
C GLN A 22 -0.20 -8.09 -10.53
N ASP A 23 -1.30 -7.82 -9.80
CA ASP A 23 -2.31 -6.84 -10.19
C ASP A 23 -1.85 -5.38 -9.95
N LEU A 24 -1.00 -5.17 -8.95
CA LEU A 24 -0.69 -3.85 -8.36
C LEU A 24 0.08 -2.88 -9.26
N GLN A 25 0.66 -3.34 -10.37
CA GLN A 25 1.28 -2.47 -11.36
C GLN A 25 0.24 -1.76 -12.26
N ASN A 26 -1.00 -2.26 -12.31
CA ASN A 26 -2.08 -1.66 -13.09
C ASN A 26 -2.71 -0.48 -12.30
N PRO A 27 -2.73 0.74 -12.85
CA PRO A 27 -3.34 1.90 -12.20
C PRO A 27 -4.82 1.73 -11.81
N ALA A 28 -5.58 0.92 -12.54
CA ALA A 28 -6.97 0.65 -12.22
C ALA A 28 -7.12 -0.09 -10.88
N TYR A 29 -6.25 -1.07 -10.62
CA TYR A 29 -6.22 -1.78 -9.34
C TYR A 29 -5.67 -0.89 -8.21
N GLN A 30 -4.69 -0.03 -8.49
CA GLN A 30 -4.22 0.98 -7.52
C GLN A 30 -5.36 1.90 -7.07
N GLN A 31 -6.17 2.39 -8.02
CA GLN A 31 -7.33 3.23 -7.73
C GLN A 31 -8.41 2.46 -6.95
N ALA A 32 -8.68 1.21 -7.30
CA ALA A 32 -9.61 0.35 -6.56
C ALA A 32 -9.18 0.17 -5.10
N ILE A 33 -7.88 -0.06 -4.87
CA ILE A 33 -7.33 -0.18 -3.52
C ILE A 33 -7.46 1.15 -2.76
N LEU A 34 -7.11 2.28 -3.38
CA LEU A 34 -7.27 3.58 -2.75
C LEU A 34 -8.72 3.82 -2.30
N ASN A 35 -9.69 3.46 -3.15
CA ASN A 35 -11.11 3.57 -2.81
C ASN A 35 -11.46 2.69 -1.59
N THR A 36 -10.97 1.46 -1.53
CA THR A 36 -11.14 0.56 -0.36
C THR A 36 -10.52 1.15 0.91
N ILE A 37 -9.31 1.72 0.83
CA ILE A 37 -8.65 2.37 1.98
C ILE A 37 -9.44 3.59 2.45
N ASN A 38 -9.96 4.38 1.52
CA ASN A 38 -10.78 5.53 1.85
C ASN A 38 -12.12 5.10 2.46
N GLN A 39 -12.73 4.00 2.03
CA GLN A 39 -13.92 3.44 2.68
C GLN A 39 -13.63 3.00 4.13
N ILE A 40 -12.48 2.37 4.38
CA ILE A 40 -12.03 2.02 5.74
C ILE A 40 -11.89 3.28 6.60
N ARG A 41 -11.29 4.35 6.07
CA ARG A 41 -11.06 5.61 6.78
C ARG A 41 -12.35 6.39 7.09
N GLN A 42 -13.42 6.15 6.33
CA GLN A 42 -14.72 6.79 6.55
C GLN A 42 -15.56 6.12 7.66
N GLN A 43 -15.01 5.12 8.34
CA GLN A 43 -15.63 4.48 9.49
C GLN A 43 -14.77 4.76 10.73
N SER A 44 -15.39 5.14 11.84
CA SER A 44 -14.67 5.18 13.11
C SER A 44 -14.19 3.78 13.50
N ARG A 45 -13.07 3.72 14.21
CA ARG A 45 -12.41 2.45 14.51
C ARG A 45 -11.65 2.51 15.83
N GLN A 46 -11.75 1.41 16.56
CA GLN A 46 -10.88 1.12 17.69
C GLN A 46 -9.62 0.38 17.19
N CYS A 47 -8.46 1.02 17.32
CA CYS A 47 -7.15 0.46 16.97
C CYS A 47 -6.39 0.11 18.28
N GLY A 48 -6.65 -1.06 18.85
CA GLY A 48 -6.14 -1.42 20.17
C GLY A 48 -6.73 -0.51 21.25
N PRO A 49 -5.93 0.18 22.09
CA PRO A 49 -6.46 1.10 23.10
C PRO A 49 -6.87 2.47 22.51
N GLN A 50 -6.49 2.79 21.27
CA GLN A 50 -6.73 4.10 20.68
C GLN A 50 -8.00 4.10 19.82
N TYR A 51 -8.90 5.04 20.11
CA TYR A 51 -10.05 5.32 19.26
C TYR A 51 -9.70 6.34 18.17
N PHE A 52 -10.18 6.09 16.95
CA PHE A 52 -10.11 7.03 15.83
C PHE A 52 -11.52 7.27 15.28
N SER A 53 -11.91 8.53 15.14
CA SER A 53 -13.09 8.91 14.35
C SER A 53 -12.86 8.65 12.86
N ALA A 54 -13.95 8.64 12.07
CA ALA A 54 -13.84 8.71 10.62
C ALA A 54 -12.97 9.92 10.21
N THR A 55 -12.13 9.75 9.20
CA THR A 55 -11.09 10.71 8.82
C THR A 55 -11.04 10.94 7.32
N THR A 56 -10.40 12.04 6.93
CA THR A 56 -10.31 12.51 5.54
C THR A 56 -9.77 11.44 4.59
N PRO A 57 -10.33 11.35 3.36
CA PRO A 57 -9.79 10.50 2.31
C PRO A 57 -8.35 10.87 1.94
N LEU A 58 -7.56 9.86 1.60
CA LEU A 58 -6.21 10.00 1.08
C LEU A 58 -6.24 10.15 -0.45
N SER A 59 -5.20 10.78 -0.98
CA SER A 59 -4.92 10.82 -2.42
C SER A 59 -3.77 9.88 -2.80
N TRP A 60 -3.85 9.22 -3.95
CA TRP A 60 -2.72 8.45 -4.47
C TRP A 60 -1.50 9.35 -4.70
N ASN A 61 -0.30 8.84 -4.42
CA ASN A 61 0.96 9.53 -4.71
C ASN A 61 1.96 8.58 -5.39
N ASN A 62 2.31 8.90 -6.64
CA ASN A 62 3.21 8.07 -7.46
C ASN A 62 4.65 8.00 -6.91
N ASN A 63 5.11 9.02 -6.20
CA ASN A 63 6.44 9.00 -5.59
C ASN A 63 6.48 8.07 -4.36
N LEU A 64 5.42 8.08 -3.53
CA LEU A 64 5.25 7.07 -2.48
C LEU A 64 5.18 5.66 -3.07
N TYR A 65 4.46 5.47 -4.19
CA TYR A 65 4.38 4.17 -4.84
C TYR A 65 5.75 3.64 -5.27
N LYS A 66 6.59 4.47 -5.88
CA LYS A 66 7.96 4.09 -6.26
C LYS A 66 8.79 3.65 -5.03
N GLY A 67 8.68 4.38 -3.92
CA GLY A 67 9.35 4.04 -2.67
C GLY A 67 8.84 2.75 -2.03
N ALA A 68 7.53 2.55 -2.01
CA ALA A 68 6.90 1.35 -1.50
C ALA A 68 7.22 0.11 -2.35
N LEU A 69 7.26 0.26 -3.69
CA LEU A 69 7.59 -0.82 -4.61
C LEU A 69 9.05 -1.23 -4.43
N SER A 70 9.97 -0.27 -4.45
CA SER A 70 11.39 -0.56 -4.23
C SER A 70 11.64 -1.25 -2.89
N HIS A 71 10.97 -0.83 -1.81
CA HIS A 71 11.10 -1.48 -0.51
C HIS A 71 10.51 -2.91 -0.49
N SER A 72 9.40 -3.12 -1.19
CA SER A 72 8.80 -4.46 -1.32
C SER A 72 9.70 -5.41 -2.11
N GLU A 73 10.30 -4.92 -3.20
CA GLU A 73 11.27 -5.66 -4.01
C GLU A 73 12.55 -5.98 -3.24
N ASP A 74 13.03 -5.04 -2.40
CA ASP A 74 14.17 -5.24 -1.53
C ASP A 74 13.93 -6.34 -0.50
N MET A 75 12.80 -6.26 0.21
CA MET A 75 12.35 -7.29 1.16
C MET A 75 12.18 -8.66 0.49
N ALA A 76 11.62 -8.70 -0.72
CA ALA A 76 11.44 -9.93 -1.49
C ALA A 76 12.79 -10.53 -1.97
N THR A 77 13.72 -9.68 -2.41
CA THR A 77 15.03 -10.09 -2.91
C THR A 77 15.91 -10.66 -1.80
N HIS A 78 15.88 -10.01 -0.64
CA HIS A 78 16.73 -10.35 0.49
C HIS A 78 16.00 -11.19 1.57
N ASN A 79 14.76 -11.59 1.31
CA ASN A 79 13.94 -12.46 2.14
C ASN A 79 13.85 -12.01 3.62
N PHE A 80 13.57 -10.73 3.85
CA PHE A 80 13.39 -10.15 5.18
C PHE A 80 12.12 -9.32 5.27
N LEU A 81 11.62 -9.11 6.49
CA LEU A 81 10.52 -8.18 6.77
C LEU A 81 11.03 -7.12 7.74
N GLY A 82 11.01 -5.85 7.34
CA GLY A 82 11.46 -4.75 8.19
C GLY A 82 11.21 -3.37 7.59
N HIS A 83 11.34 -2.34 8.42
CA HIS A 83 11.20 -0.93 8.00
C HIS A 83 12.50 -0.32 7.48
N VAL A 84 13.63 -0.98 7.71
CA VAL A 84 14.96 -0.59 7.21
C VAL A 84 15.34 -1.54 6.10
N GLY A 85 15.71 -1.01 4.94
CA GLY A 85 16.10 -1.80 3.77
C GLY A 85 17.44 -2.52 3.96
N SER A 86 17.76 -3.44 3.06
CA SER A 86 19.04 -4.19 3.04
C SER A 86 20.26 -3.27 2.92
N THR A 87 20.08 -2.08 2.32
CA THR A 87 21.10 -1.03 2.17
C THR A 87 21.15 -0.06 3.35
N GLY A 88 20.35 -0.29 4.41
CA GLY A 88 20.29 0.56 5.61
C GLY A 88 19.37 1.78 5.49
N LEU A 89 18.70 1.98 4.35
CA LEU A 89 17.75 3.09 4.20
C LEU A 89 16.48 2.85 5.01
N ASP A 90 16.16 3.77 5.92
CA ASP A 90 14.87 3.82 6.64
C ASP A 90 13.77 4.50 5.80
N LEU A 91 12.54 4.54 6.34
CA LEU A 91 11.40 5.19 5.66
C LEU A 91 11.71 6.64 5.27
N LYS A 92 12.27 7.45 6.18
CA LYS A 92 12.53 8.87 5.89
C LYS A 92 13.54 9.03 4.75
N SER A 93 14.58 8.21 4.75
CA SER A 93 15.62 8.19 3.71
C SER A 93 15.03 7.76 2.36
N ARG A 94 14.20 6.72 2.34
CA ARG A 94 13.48 6.30 1.11
C ARG A 94 12.55 7.40 0.61
N LEU A 95 11.75 8.02 1.47
CA LEU A 95 10.86 9.11 1.07
C LEU A 95 11.60 10.31 0.50
N LYS A 96 12.79 10.64 1.05
CA LYS A 96 13.67 11.68 0.52
C LYS A 96 14.19 11.29 -0.87
N LEU A 97 14.67 10.06 -1.05
CA LEU A 97 15.16 9.54 -2.33
C LEU A 97 14.11 9.63 -3.44
N TYR A 98 12.84 9.37 -3.10
CA TYR A 98 11.73 9.45 -4.06
C TYR A 98 11.01 10.80 -4.10
N ASN A 99 11.56 11.88 -3.51
CA ASN A 99 10.94 13.22 -3.51
C ASN A 99 9.50 13.21 -2.96
N SER A 100 9.29 12.57 -1.82
CA SER A 100 7.98 12.42 -1.15
C SER A 100 8.03 12.64 0.37
N LEU A 101 9.17 13.13 0.90
CA LEU A 101 9.31 13.44 2.31
C LEU A 101 8.49 14.69 2.69
N GLY A 102 7.42 14.47 3.45
CA GLY A 102 6.56 15.52 4.01
C GLY A 102 6.73 15.72 5.51
N LYS A 103 5.81 16.47 6.11
CA LYS A 103 5.80 16.78 7.56
C LYS A 103 5.39 15.59 8.43
N ALA A 104 4.55 14.71 7.88
CA ALA A 104 4.16 13.46 8.52
C ALA A 104 4.29 12.33 7.51
N ASN A 105 4.76 11.18 7.98
CA ASN A 105 4.94 9.97 7.21
C ASN A 105 4.67 8.74 8.08
N GLY A 106 4.28 7.65 7.41
CA GLY A 106 3.99 6.38 8.07
C GLY A 106 4.21 5.23 7.11
N GLU A 107 4.47 4.05 7.65
CA GLU A 107 4.64 2.83 6.86
C GLU A 107 4.05 1.63 7.60
N ASN A 108 3.33 0.80 6.85
CA ASN A 108 2.97 -0.55 7.25
C ASN A 108 3.67 -1.52 6.30
N VAL A 109 4.29 -2.57 6.86
CA VAL A 109 4.86 -3.67 6.07
C VAL A 109 4.22 -4.99 6.48
N ALA A 110 4.15 -5.95 5.56
CA ALA A 110 3.68 -7.29 5.84
C ALA A 110 4.30 -8.30 4.88
N SER A 111 4.27 -9.59 5.24
CA SER A 111 4.69 -10.65 4.32
C SER A 111 3.85 -11.91 4.48
N GLY A 112 3.66 -12.63 3.38
CA GLY A 112 2.97 -13.91 3.30
C GLY A 112 1.47 -13.85 2.99
N GLN A 113 0.84 -12.66 3.00
CA GLN A 113 -0.56 -12.49 2.64
C GLN A 113 -0.72 -12.48 1.12
N LYS A 114 -1.54 -13.35 0.56
CA LYS A 114 -1.66 -13.53 -0.90
C LYS A 114 -2.49 -12.45 -1.56
N THR A 115 -3.39 -11.82 -0.80
CA THR A 115 -4.37 -10.86 -1.32
C THR A 115 -4.43 -9.60 -0.47
N LEU A 116 -5.02 -8.54 -1.05
CA LEU A 116 -5.33 -7.30 -0.37
C LEU A 116 -6.19 -7.55 0.88
N ASN A 117 -7.20 -8.42 0.79
CA ASN A 117 -8.07 -8.69 1.95
C ASN A 117 -7.30 -9.28 3.13
N GLU A 118 -6.39 -10.22 2.86
CA GLU A 118 -5.57 -10.84 3.89
C GLU A 118 -4.64 -9.82 4.56
N VAL A 119 -3.94 -8.98 3.78
CA VAL A 119 -3.01 -7.98 4.32
C VAL A 119 -3.75 -6.85 5.05
N MET A 120 -4.89 -6.41 4.53
CA MET A 120 -5.71 -5.39 5.17
C MET A 120 -6.29 -5.89 6.49
N SER A 121 -6.77 -7.14 6.54
CA SER A 121 -7.23 -7.77 7.79
C SER A 121 -6.10 -7.86 8.82
N LYS A 122 -4.88 -8.20 8.36
CA LYS A 122 -3.70 -8.26 9.23
C LYS A 122 -3.31 -6.89 9.79
N TRP A 123 -3.35 -5.83 8.98
CA TRP A 123 -3.04 -4.48 9.47
C TRP A 123 -4.14 -3.91 10.36
N LEU A 124 -5.42 -4.12 10.03
CA LEU A 124 -6.53 -3.64 10.84
C LEU A 124 -6.63 -4.32 12.21
N SER A 125 -6.19 -5.57 12.33
CA SER A 125 -6.12 -6.29 13.61
C SER A 125 -4.90 -5.92 14.46
N SER A 126 -3.94 -5.16 13.92
CA SER A 126 -2.75 -4.73 14.64
C SER A 126 -2.90 -3.27 15.10
N PRO A 127 -2.83 -2.96 16.41
CA PRO A 127 -3.03 -1.60 16.90
C PRO A 127 -2.17 -0.54 16.21
N LEU A 128 -0.88 -0.83 16.01
CA LEU A 128 0.06 0.10 15.37
C LEU A 128 -0.25 0.31 13.88
N HIS A 129 -0.48 -0.76 13.12
CA HIS A 129 -0.77 -0.65 11.69
C HIS A 129 -2.15 -0.02 11.42
N CYS A 130 -3.15 -0.37 12.23
CA CYS A 130 -4.48 0.24 12.24
C CYS A 130 -4.39 1.75 12.53
N SER A 131 -3.55 2.15 13.49
CA SER A 131 -3.35 3.56 13.82
C SER A 131 -2.74 4.35 12.66
N ASN A 132 -1.81 3.76 11.90
CA ASN A 132 -1.30 4.38 10.67
C ASN A 132 -2.41 4.58 9.62
N LEU A 133 -3.24 3.55 9.39
CA LEU A 133 -4.37 3.61 8.46
C LEU A 133 -5.37 4.72 8.81
N MET A 134 -5.64 4.92 10.10
CA MET A 134 -6.63 5.87 10.61
C MET A 134 -6.05 7.24 10.97
N ASN A 135 -4.74 7.47 10.84
CA ASN A 135 -4.12 8.72 11.26
C ASN A 135 -4.62 9.90 10.40
N PRO A 136 -5.22 10.94 11.00
CA PRO A 136 -5.75 12.09 10.27
C PRO A 136 -4.68 13.04 9.73
N LYS A 137 -3.41 12.90 10.17
CA LYS A 137 -2.31 13.73 9.68
C LYS A 137 -1.92 13.40 8.24
N PHE A 138 -2.25 12.21 7.74
CA PHE A 138 -1.88 11.79 6.39
C PHE A 138 -2.89 12.27 5.35
N THR A 139 -2.38 12.71 4.20
CA THR A 139 -3.17 13.16 3.04
C THR A 139 -2.80 12.44 1.74
N THR A 140 -1.64 11.76 1.71
CA THR A 140 -1.18 10.97 0.57
C THR A 140 -0.94 9.52 0.94
N TYR A 141 -1.09 8.64 -0.05
CA TYR A 141 -1.07 7.19 0.12
C TYR A 141 -0.46 6.49 -1.10
N ALA A 142 0.25 5.40 -0.85
CA ALA A 142 0.49 4.36 -1.83
C ALA A 142 0.65 2.99 -1.17
N ILE A 143 0.46 1.94 -1.96
CA ILE A 143 0.76 0.57 -1.59
C ILE A 143 1.38 -0.15 -2.78
N ALA A 144 2.34 -1.01 -2.49
CA ALA A 144 2.96 -1.89 -3.46
C ALA A 144 3.17 -3.28 -2.86
N CYS A 145 3.41 -4.24 -3.74
CA CYS A 145 3.79 -5.58 -3.35
C CYS A 145 4.79 -6.17 -4.34
N ALA A 146 5.71 -6.99 -3.85
CA ALA A 146 6.55 -7.87 -4.65
C ALA A 146 6.52 -9.29 -4.05
N SER A 147 6.73 -10.30 -4.88
CA SER A 147 6.90 -11.69 -4.42
C SER A 147 8.36 -12.10 -4.51
N ASP A 148 8.83 -12.91 -3.56
CA ASP A 148 10.12 -13.56 -3.70
C ASP A 148 10.14 -14.48 -4.95
N LYS A 149 11.35 -14.75 -5.44
CA LYS A 149 11.56 -15.66 -6.59
C LYS A 149 11.67 -17.12 -6.14
N THR A 150 11.33 -17.44 -4.90
CA THR A 150 11.41 -18.81 -4.37
C THR A 150 10.20 -19.61 -4.80
N GLY A 151 10.26 -20.95 -4.71
CA GLY A 151 9.11 -21.81 -5.01
C GLY A 151 7.87 -21.56 -4.13
N LYS A 152 8.01 -20.82 -3.01
CA LYS A 152 6.89 -20.43 -2.14
C LYS A 152 6.21 -19.13 -2.57
N GLN A 153 6.84 -18.33 -3.43
CA GLN A 153 6.37 -17.03 -3.93
C GLN A 153 5.80 -16.14 -2.82
N LYS A 154 6.54 -16.01 -1.72
CA LYS A 154 6.09 -15.25 -0.56
C LYS A 154 5.97 -13.78 -0.94
N SER A 155 4.79 -13.21 -0.73
CA SER A 155 4.50 -11.80 -0.97
C SER A 155 5.07 -10.91 0.13
N TYR A 156 5.47 -9.70 -0.24
CA TYR A 156 5.97 -8.63 0.61
C TYR A 156 5.23 -7.35 0.25
N TRP A 157 4.47 -6.81 1.21
CA TRP A 157 3.63 -5.63 1.03
C TRP A 157 4.21 -4.45 1.76
N THR A 158 4.22 -3.30 1.11
CA THR A 158 4.57 -2.02 1.71
C THR A 158 3.47 -1.01 1.45
N GLN A 159 2.93 -0.42 2.51
CA GLN A 159 1.96 0.67 2.46
C GLN A 159 2.62 1.90 3.06
N GLN A 160 2.65 3.01 2.31
CA GLN A 160 3.27 4.26 2.73
C GLN A 160 2.24 5.39 2.75
N PHE A 161 2.39 6.23 3.76
CA PHE A 161 1.57 7.41 4.00
C PHE A 161 2.44 8.65 4.06
N GLY A 162 1.89 9.78 3.63
CA GLY A 162 2.59 11.06 3.67
C GLY A 162 1.65 12.25 3.80
N THR A 163 2.24 13.44 3.69
CA THR A 163 1.52 14.69 3.44
C THR A 163 1.91 15.23 2.07
N ARG A 164 0.98 15.91 1.40
CA ARG A 164 1.32 16.79 0.27
C ARG A 164 2.23 17.93 0.71
#